data_AF-A0A1P8YPS3-F1
#
_entry.id   AF-A0A1P8YPS3-F1
#
_cell.length_a   1.000
_cell.length_b   1.000
_cell.length_c   1.000
_cell.angle_alpha   90.00
_cell.angle_beta   90.00
_cell.angle_gamma   90.00
#
_symmetry.space_group_name_H-M   'P 1'
#
loop_
_entity.id
_entity.type
_entity.pdbx_description
1 polymer ?
#
loop_
_entity_poly.entity_id
_entity_poly.type
_entity_poly.pdbx_seq_one_letter_code
_entity_poly.pdbx_strand_id
1 'polypeptide(L)'
;MKEPTHCADTGDDRDPYQWDTREDCEVRQILDRIADKWSLLVIALLDRRTLRFTELRREIDGISQRMLTVTLRQLERDGLVRRTVYPVVPPRVDYALTPLGETLHETIQALVSWTELHQDEVAKARAEYDLRADAERDLVTGAR
;
A
#
# COMPACT_ATOMS: atom_id res chain seq x y z
N MET A 1 -3.84 -25.07 13.81
CA MET A 1 -4.78 -24.28 12.98
C MET A 1 -5.42 -23.30 13.94
N LYS A 2 -4.86 -22.09 14.06
CA LYS A 2 -5.44 -21.03 14.91
C LYS A 2 -6.50 -20.33 14.05
N GLU A 3 -7.71 -20.25 14.55
CA GLU A 3 -8.82 -19.53 13.91
C GLU A 3 -8.48 -18.04 13.83
N PRO A 4 -8.91 -17.32 12.77
CA PRO A 4 -8.73 -15.87 12.71
C PRO A 4 -9.54 -15.24 13.84
N THR A 5 -8.84 -14.57 14.76
CA THR A 5 -9.47 -13.78 15.83
C THR A 5 -10.19 -12.61 15.17
N HIS A 6 -11.48 -12.82 14.87
CA HIS A 6 -12.36 -11.77 14.40
C HIS A 6 -12.39 -10.64 15.44
N CYS A 7 -11.98 -9.45 15.03
CA CYS A 7 -12.01 -8.24 15.84
C CYS A 7 -13.47 -7.78 16.02
N ALA A 8 -14.27 -8.54 16.78
CA ALA A 8 -15.56 -8.05 17.23
C ALA A 8 -15.33 -7.03 18.35
N ASP A 9 -15.53 -5.78 17.97
CA ASP A 9 -16.00 -4.62 18.75
C ASP A 9 -16.18 -4.82 20.26
N THR A 10 -15.35 -4.13 21.05
CA THR A 10 -15.67 -3.72 22.42
C THR A 10 -14.88 -2.46 22.81
N GLY A 11 -15.55 -1.32 22.67
CA GLY A 11 -15.69 -0.31 23.73
C GLY A 11 -14.44 0.41 24.24
N ASP A 12 -13.94 1.39 23.48
CA ASP A 12 -13.64 2.77 23.93
C ASP A 12 -13.11 3.56 22.71
N ASP A 13 -13.93 4.44 22.12
CA ASP A 13 -13.67 5.21 20.89
C ASP A 13 -12.52 6.25 21.00
N ARG A 14 -11.63 6.14 21.98
CA ARG A 14 -10.59 7.15 22.28
C ARG A 14 -9.15 6.63 22.30
N ASP A 15 -8.89 5.37 21.98
CA ASP A 15 -7.51 4.91 21.78
C ASP A 15 -7.08 5.12 20.31
N PRO A 16 -6.20 6.09 20.00
CA PRO A 16 -5.67 6.29 18.64
C PRO A 16 -4.87 5.09 18.12
N TYR A 17 -4.50 4.15 19.00
CA TYR A 17 -3.75 2.94 18.72
C TYR A 17 -4.59 1.67 18.86
N GLN A 18 -5.93 1.74 18.89
CA GLN A 18 -6.78 0.55 19.05
C GLN A 18 -6.53 -0.58 18.03
N TRP A 19 -5.95 -0.24 16.87
CA TRP A 19 -5.55 -1.18 15.82
C TRP A 19 -4.13 -1.76 16.01
N ASP A 20 -3.31 -1.16 16.87
CA ASP A 20 -1.90 -1.46 17.15
C ASP A 20 -1.70 -2.23 18.47
N THR A 21 -2.51 -1.96 19.50
CA THR A 21 -2.33 -2.49 20.87
C THR A 21 -2.63 -4.00 21.02
N ARG A 22 -3.04 -4.70 19.95
CA ARG A 22 -3.37 -6.14 19.97
C ARG A 22 -2.25 -6.93 19.28
N GLU A 23 -1.48 -7.70 20.06
CA GLU A 23 -0.60 -8.73 19.48
C GLU A 23 -1.45 -9.66 18.58
N ASP A 24 -0.97 -9.95 17.36
CA ASP A 24 -1.71 -10.67 16.31
C ASP A 24 -2.95 -9.93 15.72
N CYS A 25 -2.98 -8.59 15.74
CA CYS A 25 -4.03 -7.83 15.06
C CYS A 25 -3.97 -8.05 13.54
N GLU A 26 -4.91 -8.84 13.02
CA GLU A 26 -5.10 -9.10 11.58
C GLU A 26 -5.20 -7.78 10.78
N VAL A 27 -5.78 -6.74 11.38
CA VAL A 27 -5.91 -5.41 10.78
C VAL A 27 -4.55 -4.78 10.52
N ARG A 28 -3.61 -4.82 11.46
CA ARG A 28 -2.25 -4.28 11.26
C ARG A 28 -1.51 -5.02 10.15
N GLN A 29 -1.64 -6.34 10.10
CA GLN A 29 -1.01 -7.13 9.03
C GLN A 29 -1.61 -6.83 7.66
N ILE A 30 -2.92 -6.57 7.58
CA ILE A 30 -3.57 -6.15 6.34
C ILE A 30 -3.08 -4.76 5.96
N LEU A 31 -3.07 -3.81 6.90
CA LEU A 31 -2.58 -2.44 6.70
C LEU A 31 -1.13 -2.41 6.18
N ASP A 32 -0.21 -3.16 6.82
CA ASP A 32 1.20 -3.23 6.41
C ASP A 32 1.36 -3.77 4.98
N ARG A 33 0.47 -4.67 4.53
CA ARG A 33 0.47 -5.20 3.17
C ARG A 33 -0.13 -4.21 2.17
N ILE A 34 -1.30 -3.64 2.46
CA ILE A 34 -1.96 -2.73 1.49
C ILE A 34 -1.23 -1.38 1.39
N ALA A 35 -0.52 -0.96 2.44
CA ALA A 35 0.26 0.27 2.46
C ALA A 35 1.66 0.11 1.84
N ASP A 36 2.05 -1.10 1.40
CA ASP A 36 3.32 -1.28 0.71
C ASP A 36 3.28 -0.67 -0.70
N LYS A 37 4.40 -0.06 -1.11
CA LYS A 37 4.55 0.65 -2.38
C LYS A 37 4.03 -0.16 -3.58
N TRP A 38 4.34 -1.45 -3.64
CA TRP A 38 4.03 -2.27 -4.80
C TRP A 38 2.56 -2.65 -4.84
N SER A 39 1.95 -2.95 -3.69
CA SER A 39 0.52 -3.20 -3.59
C SER A 39 -0.29 -1.99 -4.08
N LEU A 40 0.06 -0.78 -3.64
CA LEU A 40 -0.60 0.45 -4.10
C LEU A 40 -0.51 0.64 -5.62
N LEU A 41 0.68 0.43 -6.21
CA LEU A 41 0.89 0.56 -7.65
C LEU A 41 0.13 -0.50 -8.46
N VAL A 42 0.10 -1.76 -7.98
CA VAL A 42 -0.65 -2.83 -8.64
C VAL A 42 -2.16 -2.53 -8.59
N ILE A 43 -2.68 -2.13 -7.43
CA ILE A 43 -4.11 -1.81 -7.28
C ILE A 43 -4.49 -0.64 -8.20
N ALA A 44 -3.69 0.42 -8.22
CA ALA A 44 -3.94 1.58 -9.09
C ALA A 44 -3.92 1.22 -10.59
N LEU A 45 -3.01 0.34 -11.03
CA LEU A 45 -2.94 -0.07 -12.44
C LEU A 45 -4.09 -0.98 -12.88
N LEU A 46 -4.67 -1.74 -11.94
CA LEU A 46 -5.77 -2.65 -12.20
C LEU A 46 -7.15 -1.99 -12.10
N ASP A 47 -7.23 -0.70 -11.74
CA ASP A 47 -8.50 0.03 -11.76
C ASP A 47 -9.12 -0.01 -13.16
N ARG A 48 -10.34 -0.58 -13.24
CA ARG A 48 -11.11 -0.78 -14.47
C ARG A 48 -10.33 -1.44 -15.62
N ARG A 49 -9.25 -2.15 -15.30
CA ARG A 49 -8.34 -2.78 -16.26
C ARG A 49 -8.07 -4.23 -15.88
N THR A 50 -7.86 -5.04 -16.90
CA THR A 50 -7.39 -6.42 -16.75
C THR A 50 -6.02 -6.52 -17.41
N LEU A 51 -4.98 -6.86 -16.64
CA LEU A 51 -3.59 -6.86 -17.10
C LEU A 51 -2.92 -8.21 -16.88
N ARG A 52 -1.99 -8.56 -17.77
CA ARG A 52 -1.11 -9.72 -17.63
C ARG A 52 0.08 -9.37 -16.73
N PHE A 53 0.74 -10.41 -16.23
CA PHE A 53 1.96 -10.27 -15.42
C PHE A 53 3.03 -9.40 -16.10
N THR A 54 3.26 -9.60 -17.40
CA THR A 54 4.28 -8.86 -18.16
C THR A 54 3.92 -7.40 -18.39
N GLU A 55 2.62 -7.10 -18.50
CA GLU A 55 2.12 -5.72 -18.63
C GLU A 55 2.31 -4.99 -17.30
N LEU A 56 1.87 -5.58 -16.19
CA LEU A 56 2.11 -5.05 -14.84
C LEU A 56 3.60 -4.78 -14.57
N ARG A 57 4.47 -5.76 -14.88
CA ARG A 57 5.93 -5.60 -14.68
C ARG A 57 6.53 -4.47 -15.53
N ARG A 58 5.96 -4.19 -16.70
CA ARG A 58 6.44 -3.14 -17.60
C ARG A 58 5.99 -1.75 -17.13
N GLU A 59 4.77 -1.65 -16.62
CA GLU A 59 4.18 -0.38 -16.15
C GLU A 59 4.75 0.06 -14.80
N ILE A 60 5.12 -0.90 -13.94
CA ILE A 60 5.66 -0.62 -12.61
C ILE A 60 7.18 -0.52 -12.67
N ASP A 61 7.70 0.69 -12.74
CA ASP A 61 9.15 0.90 -12.77
C ASP A 61 9.83 0.44 -11.45
N GLY A 62 10.99 -0.21 -11.61
CA GLY A 62 11.81 -0.71 -10.51
C GLY A 62 11.31 -1.97 -9.79
N ILE A 63 10.13 -2.53 -10.13
CA ILE A 63 9.68 -3.79 -9.49
C ILE A 63 10.39 -5.00 -10.10
N SER A 64 10.99 -5.82 -9.25
CA SER A 64 11.53 -7.11 -9.70
C SER A 64 10.42 -8.11 -9.98
N GLN A 65 10.68 -9.08 -10.87
CA GLN A 65 9.75 -10.18 -11.13
C GLN A 65 9.39 -10.96 -9.86
N ARG A 66 10.38 -11.19 -8.98
CA ARG A 66 10.16 -11.86 -7.70
C ARG A 66 9.21 -11.05 -6.83
N MET A 67 9.41 -9.75 -6.73
CA MET A 67 8.57 -8.88 -5.92
C MET A 67 7.14 -8.82 -6.45
N LEU A 68 6.95 -8.62 -7.76
CA LEU A 68 5.61 -8.63 -8.36
C LEU A 68 4.87 -9.96 -8.12
N THR A 69 5.58 -11.09 -8.15
CA THR A 69 4.99 -12.40 -7.84
C THR A 69 4.53 -12.48 -6.38
N VAL A 70 5.33 -11.96 -5.44
CA VAL A 70 4.97 -11.93 -4.01
C VAL A 70 3.76 -11.03 -3.78
N THR A 71 3.78 -9.81 -4.33
CA THR A 71 2.69 -8.84 -4.24
C THR A 71 1.39 -9.40 -4.80
N LEU A 72 1.38 -9.94 -6.03
CA LEU A 72 0.17 -10.50 -6.63
C LEU A 72 -0.39 -11.68 -5.85
N ARG A 73 0.47 -12.55 -5.29
CA ARG A 73 0.02 -13.67 -4.44
C ARG A 73 -0.59 -13.18 -3.14
N GLN A 74 -0.05 -12.13 -2.54
CA GLN A 74 -0.60 -11.54 -1.32
C GLN A 74 -1.95 -10.89 -1.59
N LEU A 75 -2.04 -10.05 -2.63
CA LEU A 75 -3.29 -9.42 -3.05
C LEU A 75 -4.36 -10.45 -3.46
N GLU A 76 -3.96 -11.55 -4.10
CA GLU A 76 -4.87 -12.67 -4.41
C GLU A 76 -5.34 -13.39 -3.15
N ARG A 77 -4.44 -13.66 -2.21
CA ARG A 77 -4.75 -14.30 -0.93
C ARG A 77 -5.71 -13.45 -0.09
N ASP A 78 -5.52 -12.14 -0.09
CA ASP A 78 -6.32 -11.18 0.66
C ASP A 78 -7.64 -10.84 -0.08
N GLY A 79 -7.88 -11.45 -1.25
CA GLY A 79 -9.13 -11.31 -2.00
C GLY A 79 -9.28 -9.97 -2.73
N LEU A 80 -8.21 -9.19 -2.86
CA LEU A 80 -8.19 -7.88 -3.52
C LEU A 80 -8.00 -8.00 -5.04
N VAL A 81 -7.27 -9.02 -5.48
CA VAL A 81 -6.99 -9.30 -6.89
C VAL A 81 -7.48 -10.69 -7.27
N ARG A 82 -8.15 -10.81 -8.40
CA ARG A 82 -8.52 -12.09 -9.00
C ARG A 82 -7.52 -12.45 -10.09
N ARG A 83 -7.00 -13.67 -10.02
CA ARG A 83 -6.17 -14.29 -11.06
C ARG A 83 -7.01 -15.22 -11.93
N THR A 84 -7.02 -15.01 -13.24
CA THR A 84 -7.75 -15.86 -14.19
C THR A 84 -6.78 -16.51 -15.18
N VAL A 85 -6.81 -17.84 -15.25
CA VAL A 85 -6.01 -18.62 -16.20
C VAL A 85 -6.87 -18.98 -17.40
N TYR A 86 -6.42 -18.60 -18.59
CA TYR A 86 -7.07 -18.96 -19.84
C TYR A 86 -6.30 -20.11 -20.50
N PRO A 87 -6.92 -21.30 -20.68
CA PRO A 87 -6.30 -22.46 -21.30
C PRO A 87 -6.30 -22.31 -22.84
N VAL A 88 -5.65 -21.27 -23.33
CA VAL A 88 -5.42 -20.99 -24.75
C VAL A 88 -3.95 -21.25 -25.11
N VAL A 89 -3.61 -21.28 -26.39
CA VAL A 89 -2.23 -21.43 -26.86
C VAL A 89 -1.75 -20.09 -27.45
N PRO A 90 -0.70 -19.45 -26.89
CA PRO A 90 -0.02 -19.77 -25.64
C PRO A 90 -0.87 -19.47 -24.39
N PRO A 91 -0.66 -20.17 -23.25
CA PRO A 91 -1.41 -19.92 -22.02
C PRO A 91 -1.33 -18.47 -21.56
N ARG A 92 -2.47 -17.91 -21.16
CA ARG A 92 -2.59 -16.52 -20.71
C ARG A 92 -3.08 -16.47 -19.27
N VAL A 93 -2.50 -15.58 -18.48
CA VAL A 93 -2.92 -15.31 -17.10
C VAL A 93 -3.17 -13.81 -16.97
N ASP A 94 -4.36 -13.48 -16.51
CA ASP A 94 -4.80 -12.11 -16.27
C ASP A 94 -5.06 -11.87 -14.79
N TYR A 95 -4.89 -10.60 -14.41
CA TYR A 95 -5.18 -10.07 -13.09
C TYR A 95 -6.16 -8.92 -13.24
N ALA A 96 -7.13 -8.85 -12.35
CA ALA A 96 -8.10 -7.76 -12.24
C ALA A 96 -8.47 -7.55 -10.77
N LEU A 97 -8.93 -6.36 -10.41
CA LEU A 97 -9.49 -6.13 -9.08
C LEU A 97 -10.74 -6.99 -8.86
N THR A 98 -10.95 -7.37 -7.60
CA THR A 98 -12.25 -7.85 -7.11
C THR A 98 -13.10 -6.64 -6.68
N PRO A 99 -14.40 -6.82 -6.41
CA PRO A 99 -15.20 -5.76 -5.80
C PRO A 99 -14.60 -5.22 -4.49
N LEU A 100 -13.98 -6.09 -3.69
CA LEU A 100 -13.25 -5.67 -2.48
C LEU A 100 -12.01 -4.83 -2.83
N GLY A 101 -11.24 -5.25 -3.84
CA GLY A 101 -10.11 -4.48 -4.35
C GLY A 101 -10.50 -3.10 -4.87
N GLU A 102 -11.67 -2.98 -5.51
CA GLU A 102 -12.22 -1.71 -5.98
C GLU A 102 -12.55 -0.76 -4.81
N THR A 103 -13.17 -1.26 -3.72
CA THR A 103 -13.43 -0.42 -2.52
C THR A 103 -12.15 0.08 -1.86
N LEU A 104 -11.08 -0.72 -1.88
CA LEU A 104 -9.78 -0.29 -1.37
C LEU A 104 -9.16 0.76 -2.30
N HIS A 105 -9.31 0.60 -3.61
CA HIS A 105 -8.83 1.58 -4.58
C HIS A 105 -9.45 2.96 -4.37
N GLU A 106 -10.75 3.05 -4.05
CA GLU A 106 -11.43 4.32 -3.71
C GLU A 106 -10.78 5.02 -2.50
N THR A 107 -10.40 4.26 -1.48
CA THR A 107 -9.70 4.80 -0.31
C THR A 107 -8.30 5.32 -0.69
N ILE A 108 -7.59 4.57 -1.53
CA ILE A 108 -6.28 4.98 -2.04
C ILE A 108 -6.41 6.27 -2.86
N GLN A 109 -7.44 6.40 -3.71
CA GLN A 109 -7.70 7.62 -4.47
C GLN A 109 -7.92 8.83 -3.55
N ALA A 110 -8.66 8.68 -2.45
CA ALA A 110 -8.85 9.76 -1.49
C ALA A 110 -7.52 10.23 -0.87
N LEU A 111 -6.62 9.30 -0.53
CA LEU A 111 -5.28 9.62 -0.03
C LEU A 111 -4.41 10.33 -1.09
N VAL A 112 -4.50 9.89 -2.34
CA VAL A 112 -3.81 10.53 -3.47
C VAL A 112 -4.31 11.96 -3.65
N SER A 113 -5.62 12.17 -3.71
CA SER A 113 -6.21 13.51 -3.86
C SER A 113 -5.83 14.45 -2.72
N TRP A 114 -5.81 13.95 -1.47
CA TRP A 114 -5.32 14.73 -0.34
C TRP A 114 -3.84 15.10 -0.52
N THR A 115 -3.02 14.15 -0.96
CA THR A 115 -1.58 14.39 -1.18
C THR A 115 -1.35 15.42 -2.28
N GLU A 116 -2.09 15.34 -3.40
CA GLU A 116 -2.01 16.30 -4.50
C GLU A 116 -2.40 17.71 -4.07
N LEU A 117 -3.43 17.82 -3.22
CA LEU A 117 -3.90 19.11 -2.69
C LEU A 117 -2.89 19.76 -1.75
N HIS A 118 -2.18 18.96 -0.93
CA HIS A 118 -1.32 19.46 0.15
C HIS A 118 0.19 19.29 -0.09
N GLN A 119 0.61 18.85 -1.27
CA GLN A 119 2.02 18.57 -1.58
C GLN A 119 2.95 19.78 -1.35
N ASP A 120 2.48 21.00 -1.66
CA ASP A 120 3.27 22.23 -1.49
C ASP A 120 3.43 22.60 -0.01
N GLU A 121 2.39 22.39 0.80
CA GLU A 121 2.44 22.58 2.25
C GLU A 121 3.43 21.60 2.90
N VAL A 122 3.38 20.32 2.49
CA VAL A 122 4.32 19.29 2.94
C VAL A 122 5.76 19.63 2.49
N ALA A 123 5.96 20.10 1.26
CA ALA A 123 7.27 20.48 0.76
C ALA A 123 7.85 21.67 1.53
N LYS A 124 7.04 22.68 1.82
CA LYS A 124 7.43 23.83 2.65
C LYS A 124 7.82 23.40 4.06
N ALA A 125 7.00 22.56 4.71
CA ALA A 125 7.29 22.06 6.05
C ALA A 125 8.61 21.27 6.11
N ARG A 126 8.91 20.47 5.07
CA ARG A 126 10.19 19.76 4.94
C ARG A 126 11.38 20.73 4.83
N ALA A 127 11.28 21.73 3.96
CA ALA A 127 12.34 22.73 3.80
C ALA A 127 12.61 23.50 5.11
N GLU A 128 11.56 23.90 5.84
CA GLU A 128 11.70 24.56 7.14
C GLU A 128 12.36 23.66 8.19
N TYR A 129 12.02 22.36 8.21
CA TYR A 129 12.65 21.38 9.09
C TYR A 129 14.13 21.19 8.77
N ASP A 130 14.48 21.01 7.50
CA ASP A 130 15.86 20.78 7.05
C ASP A 130 16.76 21.97 7.38
N LEU A 131 16.26 23.20 7.15
CA LEU A 131 16.96 24.44 7.54
C LEU A 131 17.24 24.51 9.04
N ARG A 132 16.26 24.15 9.87
CA ARG A 132 16.44 24.11 11.33
C ARG A 132 17.45 23.03 11.74
N ALA A 133 17.35 21.83 11.15
CA ALA A 133 18.24 20.72 11.46
C ALA A 133 19.69 21.02 11.09
N ASP A 134 19.92 21.72 9.97
CA ASP A 134 21.26 22.12 9.55
C ASP A 134 21.84 23.22 10.45
N ALA A 135 21.04 24.22 10.83
CA ALA A 135 21.45 25.23 11.80
C ALA A 135 21.83 24.61 13.16
N GLU A 136 21.07 23.62 13.64
CA GLU A 136 21.39 22.88 14.87
C GLU A 136 22.70 22.08 14.73
N ARG A 137 22.92 21.43 13.58
CA ARG A 137 24.18 20.72 13.29
C ARG A 137 25.40 21.64 13.28
N ASP A 138 25.26 22.83 12.71
CA ASP A 138 26.34 23.83 12.64
C ASP A 138 26.68 24.40 14.02
N LEU A 139 25.68 24.60 14.90
CA LEU A 139 25.91 25.02 16.28
C LEU A 139 26.63 23.95 17.12
N VAL A 140 26.35 22.67 16.88
CA VAL A 140 26.99 21.55 17.58
C VAL A 140 28.42 21.30 17.06
N THR A 141 28.66 21.54 15.78
CA THR A 141 29.97 21.27 15.14
C THR A 141 30.92 22.48 15.21
N GLY A 142 30.37 23.69 15.36
CA GLY A 142 31.09 24.97 15.34
C GLY A 142 31.68 25.44 16.68
N ALA A 143 31.67 24.63 17.75
CA ALA A 143 32.44 24.92 18.95
C ALA A 143 33.91 24.48 18.79
N ARG A 144 34.66 25.18 17.95
CA ARG A 144 36.15 25.18 17.94
C ARG A 144 36.68 26.59 17.76
#